data_AF-A0A832R3B5-F1
#
_entry.id   AF-A0A832R3B5-F1
#
_cell.length_a   1.000
_cell.length_b   1.000
_cell.length_c   1.000
_cell.angle_alpha   90.00
_cell.angle_beta   90.00
_cell.angle_gamma   90.00
#
_symmetry.space_group_name_H-M   'P 1'
#
loop_
_entity.id
_entity.type
_entity.pdbx_description
1 polymer ?
#
loop_
_entity_poly.entity_id
_entity_poly.type
_entity_poly.pdbx_seq_one_letter_code
_entity_poly.pdbx_strand_id
1 'polypeptide(L)'
;MNIVIGIIGLIIGAFVSWYMTGKAANSRAQKIMSDAEKDAEVIKKKILLESKEETLALKNEAEKQINSRTAKIQSNENRLKQREINLNQRHEELNKKNREVEEVKSNLASQQEFLEKKGAELERLYRQSVEKLETISGLSADEARDRLVDSLKDEAKSDAQSYINDIIDEAKLTANKEA
;
A
#
# COMPACT_ATOMS: atom_id res chain seq x y z
N MET A 1 -35.71 -79.57 -93.16
CA MET A 1 -34.87 -79.95 -92.00
C MET A 1 -34.02 -78.78 -91.51
N ASN A 2 -33.34 -78.03 -92.39
CA ASN A 2 -32.42 -76.95 -92.01
C ASN A 2 -33.05 -75.75 -91.28
N ILE A 3 -34.29 -75.37 -91.64
CA ILE A 3 -35.01 -74.24 -90.99
C ILE A 3 -35.35 -74.57 -89.52
N VAL A 4 -35.74 -75.81 -89.24
CA VAL A 4 -36.10 -76.26 -87.88
C VAL A 4 -34.88 -76.26 -86.95
N ILE A 5 -33.72 -76.68 -87.46
CA ILE A 5 -32.45 -76.65 -86.72
C ILE A 5 -32.03 -75.21 -86.40
N GLY A 6 -32.22 -74.27 -87.34
CA GLY A 6 -31.97 -72.85 -87.12
C GLY A 6 -32.86 -72.24 -86.04
N ILE A 7 -34.15 -72.59 -86.01
CA ILE A 7 -35.11 -72.10 -84.99
C ILE A 7 -34.76 -72.66 -83.61
N ILE A 8 -34.41 -73.95 -83.50
CA ILE A 8 -33.99 -74.55 -82.24
C ILE A 8 -32.69 -73.90 -81.72
N GLY A 9 -31.73 -73.63 -82.60
CA GLY A 9 -30.50 -72.90 -82.24
C GLY A 9 -30.78 -71.48 -81.72
N LEU A 10 -31.73 -70.76 -82.33
CA LEU A 10 -32.15 -69.45 -81.86
C LEU A 10 -32.83 -69.49 -80.49
N ILE A 11 -33.71 -70.46 -80.25
CA ILE A 11 -34.41 -70.60 -78.97
C ILE A 11 -33.42 -70.94 -77.85
N ILE A 12 -32.49 -71.88 -78.10
CA ILE A 12 -31.45 -72.23 -77.13
C ILE A 12 -30.52 -71.04 -76.88
N GLY A 13 -30.09 -70.34 -77.94
CA GLY A 13 -29.25 -69.15 -77.84
C GLY A 13 -29.92 -68.03 -77.01
N ALA A 14 -31.20 -67.77 -77.25
CA ALA A 14 -31.98 -66.80 -76.50
C ALA A 14 -32.13 -67.20 -75.02
N PHE A 15 -32.39 -68.47 -74.74
CA PHE A 15 -32.52 -68.98 -73.37
C PHE A 15 -31.20 -68.90 -72.59
N VAL A 16 -30.09 -69.30 -73.19
CA VAL A 16 -28.75 -69.19 -72.58
C VAL A 16 -28.37 -67.73 -72.35
N SER A 17 -28.63 -66.85 -73.33
CA SER A 17 -28.38 -65.41 -73.21
C SER A 17 -29.20 -64.78 -72.08
N TRP A 18 -30.49 -65.12 -71.96
CA TRP A 18 -31.35 -64.62 -70.89
C TRP A 18 -30.87 -65.11 -69.51
N TYR A 19 -30.54 -66.39 -69.38
CA TYR A 19 -30.04 -66.97 -68.12
C TYR A 19 -28.69 -66.37 -67.70
N MET A 20 -27.73 -66.23 -68.62
CA MET A 20 -26.44 -65.57 -68.34
C MET A 20 -26.63 -64.11 -67.95
N THR A 21 -27.49 -63.37 -68.66
CA THR A 21 -27.74 -61.95 -68.39
C THR A 21 -28.40 -61.75 -67.03
N GLY A 22 -29.37 -62.59 -66.66
CA GLY A 22 -30.01 -62.57 -65.35
C GLY A 22 -29.03 -62.87 -64.21
N LYS A 23 -28.18 -63.88 -64.38
CA LYS A 23 -27.15 -64.22 -63.38
C LYS A 23 -26.09 -63.13 -63.24
N ALA A 24 -25.66 -62.53 -64.35
CA ALA A 24 -24.71 -61.42 -64.35
C ALA A 24 -25.31 -60.16 -63.71
N ALA A 25 -26.57 -59.85 -63.98
CA ALA A 25 -27.27 -58.73 -63.35
C ALA A 25 -27.42 -58.94 -61.84
N ASN A 26 -27.81 -60.15 -61.40
CA ASN A 26 -27.93 -60.46 -59.98
C ASN A 26 -26.56 -60.41 -59.25
N SER A 27 -25.50 -60.92 -59.88
CA SER A 27 -24.14 -60.85 -59.33
C SER A 27 -23.64 -59.41 -59.21
N ARG A 28 -23.92 -58.55 -60.21
CA ARG A 28 -23.60 -57.11 -60.14
C ARG A 28 -24.39 -56.43 -59.03
N ALA A 29 -25.68 -56.71 -58.89
CA ALA A 29 -26.52 -56.15 -57.83
C ALA A 29 -26.02 -56.56 -56.43
N GLN A 30 -25.67 -57.84 -56.24
CA GLN A 30 -25.06 -58.32 -54.99
C GLN A 30 -23.72 -57.65 -54.69
N LYS A 31 -22.88 -57.44 -55.72
CA LYS A 31 -21.61 -56.75 -55.55
C LYS A 31 -21.81 -55.29 -55.14
N ILE A 32 -22.73 -54.57 -55.81
CA ILE A 32 -23.08 -53.19 -55.45
C ILE A 32 -23.59 -53.11 -54.01
N MET A 33 -24.45 -54.05 -53.59
CA MET A 33 -24.96 -54.09 -52.22
C MET A 33 -23.84 -54.33 -51.21
N SER A 34 -22.95 -55.29 -51.48
CA SER A 34 -21.81 -55.60 -50.60
C SER A 34 -20.81 -54.43 -50.52
N ASP A 35 -20.54 -53.76 -51.64
CA ASP A 35 -19.66 -52.59 -51.66
C ASP A 35 -20.31 -51.42 -50.90
N ALA A 36 -21.62 -51.19 -51.06
CA ALA A 36 -22.36 -50.18 -50.30
C ALA A 36 -22.39 -50.46 -48.78
N GLU A 37 -22.52 -51.73 -48.36
CA GLU A 37 -22.45 -52.12 -46.95
C GLU A 37 -21.05 -51.86 -46.36
N LYS A 38 -19.99 -52.18 -47.10
CA LYS A 38 -18.61 -51.90 -46.67
C LYS A 38 -18.36 -50.40 -46.57
N ASP A 39 -18.80 -49.62 -47.56
CA ASP A 39 -18.65 -48.16 -47.53
C ASP A 39 -19.42 -47.56 -46.35
N ALA A 40 -20.63 -48.05 -46.07
CA ALA A 40 -21.39 -47.63 -44.89
C ALA A 40 -20.67 -47.96 -43.57
N GLU A 41 -20.05 -49.13 -43.46
CA GLU A 41 -19.25 -49.51 -42.29
C GLU A 41 -18.01 -48.61 -42.12
N VAL A 42 -17.32 -48.30 -43.23
CA VAL A 42 -16.16 -47.39 -43.24
C VAL A 42 -16.58 -45.98 -42.82
N ILE A 43 -17.68 -45.46 -43.38
CA ILE A 43 -18.22 -44.14 -43.00
C ILE A 43 -18.57 -44.10 -41.52
N LYS A 44 -19.26 -45.14 -41.01
CA LYS A 44 -19.62 -45.22 -39.59
C LYS A 44 -18.37 -45.22 -38.70
N LYS A 45 -17.34 -46.00 -39.04
CA LYS A 45 -16.07 -46.03 -38.31
C LYS A 45 -15.35 -44.68 -38.37
N LYS A 46 -15.37 -44.01 -39.52
CA LYS A 46 -14.76 -42.69 -39.71
C LYS A 46 -15.44 -41.63 -38.85
N ILE A 47 -16.77 -41.54 -38.89
CA ILE A 47 -17.55 -40.60 -38.07
C ILE A 47 -17.29 -40.85 -36.58
N LEU A 48 -17.26 -42.11 -36.15
CA LEU A 48 -16.98 -42.46 -34.76
C LEU A 48 -15.56 -42.07 -34.35
N LEU A 49 -14.57 -42.22 -35.24
CA LEU A 49 -13.19 -41.81 -34.98
C LEU A 49 -13.07 -40.29 -34.90
N GLU A 50 -13.62 -39.56 -35.87
CA GLU A 50 -13.63 -38.08 -35.88
C GLU A 50 -14.31 -37.52 -34.62
N SER A 51 -15.45 -38.08 -34.22
CA SER A 51 -16.14 -37.69 -32.99
C SER A 51 -15.30 -37.95 -31.73
N LYS A 52 -14.54 -39.05 -31.69
CA LYS A 52 -13.61 -39.34 -30.59
C LYS A 52 -12.44 -38.36 -30.57
N GLU A 53 -11.87 -38.05 -31.73
CA GLU A 53 -10.77 -37.08 -31.86
C GLU A 53 -11.22 -35.69 -31.43
N GLU A 54 -12.40 -35.24 -31.87
CA GLU A 54 -12.98 -33.96 -31.47
C GLU A 54 -13.24 -33.92 -29.96
N THR A 55 -13.81 -34.98 -29.39
CA THR A 55 -14.07 -35.07 -27.94
C THR A 55 -12.76 -34.99 -27.15
N LEU A 56 -11.71 -35.68 -27.60
CA LEU A 56 -10.39 -35.63 -26.97
C LEU A 56 -9.76 -34.24 -27.11
N ALA A 57 -9.87 -33.60 -28.28
CA ALA A 57 -9.37 -32.25 -28.49
C ALA A 57 -10.07 -31.23 -27.58
N LEU A 58 -11.40 -31.29 -27.49
CA LEU A 58 -12.20 -30.45 -26.60
C LEU A 58 -11.83 -30.68 -25.12
N LYS A 59 -11.63 -31.94 -24.72
CA LYS A 59 -11.19 -32.27 -23.36
C LYS A 59 -9.81 -31.69 -23.05
N ASN A 60 -8.85 -31.84 -23.95
CA ASN A 60 -7.50 -31.30 -23.78
C ASN A 60 -7.50 -29.78 -23.70
N GLU A 61 -8.28 -29.10 -24.53
CA GLU A 61 -8.41 -27.65 -24.49
C GLU A 61 -9.07 -27.18 -23.17
N ALA A 62 -10.11 -27.88 -22.70
CA ALA A 62 -10.73 -27.59 -21.41
C ALA A 62 -9.75 -27.78 -20.24
N GLU A 63 -8.98 -28.88 -20.23
CA GLU A 63 -7.94 -29.12 -19.22
C GLU A 63 -6.86 -28.03 -19.24
N LYS A 64 -6.42 -27.61 -20.42
CA LYS A 64 -5.46 -26.52 -20.57
C LYS A 64 -6.00 -25.19 -20.04
N GLN A 65 -7.26 -24.87 -20.33
CA GLN A 65 -7.91 -23.67 -19.81
C GLN A 65 -8.07 -23.71 -18.30
N ILE A 66 -8.49 -24.85 -17.74
CA ILE A 66 -8.57 -25.06 -16.29
C ILE A 66 -7.20 -24.86 -15.66
N ASN A 67 -6.15 -25.52 -16.17
CA ASN A 67 -4.80 -25.38 -15.65
C ASN A 67 -4.29 -23.93 -15.72
N SER A 68 -4.56 -23.22 -16.81
CA SER A 68 -4.21 -21.80 -16.93
C SER A 68 -4.95 -20.92 -15.92
N ARG A 69 -6.26 -21.17 -15.71
CA ARG A 69 -7.05 -20.45 -14.71
C ARG A 69 -6.58 -20.75 -13.29
N THR A 70 -6.35 -22.01 -12.96
CA THR A 70 -5.82 -22.44 -11.65
C THR A 70 -4.46 -21.80 -11.37
N ALA A 71 -3.55 -21.79 -12.34
CA ALA A 71 -2.24 -21.13 -12.18
C ALA A 71 -2.37 -19.62 -11.93
N LYS A 72 -3.29 -18.94 -12.64
CA LYS A 72 -3.58 -17.51 -12.42
C LYS A 72 -4.18 -17.26 -11.04
N ILE A 73 -5.11 -18.10 -10.60
CA ILE A 73 -5.72 -18.02 -9.26
C ILE A 73 -4.63 -18.17 -8.19
N GLN A 74 -3.81 -19.22 -8.27
CA GLN A 74 -2.73 -19.45 -7.31
C GLN A 74 -1.73 -18.30 -7.26
N SER A 75 -1.39 -17.72 -8.41
CA SER A 75 -0.50 -16.55 -8.48
C SER A 75 -1.11 -15.33 -7.80
N ASN A 76 -2.40 -15.06 -8.02
CA ASN A 76 -3.12 -13.97 -7.38
C ASN A 76 -3.27 -14.18 -5.88
N GLU A 77 -3.59 -15.39 -5.43
CA GLU A 77 -3.67 -15.76 -4.01
C GLU A 77 -2.32 -15.54 -3.31
N ASN A 78 -1.22 -15.98 -3.93
CA ASN A 78 0.12 -15.74 -3.39
C ASN A 78 0.43 -14.24 -3.28
N ARG A 79 0.06 -13.45 -4.31
CA ARG A 79 0.25 -11.99 -4.28
C ARG A 79 -0.59 -11.32 -3.19
N LEU A 80 -1.83 -11.77 -2.99
CA LEU A 80 -2.72 -11.26 -1.94
C LEU A 80 -2.18 -11.61 -0.56
N LYS A 81 -1.74 -12.85 -0.34
CA LYS A 81 -1.13 -13.29 0.92
C LYS A 81 0.12 -12.47 1.26
N GLN A 82 0.98 -12.19 0.29
CA GLN A 82 2.16 -11.32 0.50
C GLN A 82 1.75 -9.88 0.88
N ARG A 83 0.70 -9.34 0.26
CA ARG A 83 0.17 -8.02 0.63
C ARG A 83 -0.42 -8.01 2.04
N GLU A 84 -1.14 -9.06 2.41
CA GLU A 84 -1.72 -9.21 3.75
C GLU A 84 -0.63 -9.25 4.83
N ILE A 85 0.43 -10.04 4.62
CA ILE A 85 1.59 -10.08 5.52
C ILE A 85 2.22 -8.69 5.66
N ASN A 86 2.44 -7.98 4.55
CA ASN A 86 3.04 -6.64 4.60
C ASN A 86 2.13 -5.62 5.29
N LEU A 87 0.81 -5.69 5.07
CA LEU A 87 -0.16 -4.84 5.74
C LEU A 87 -0.20 -5.11 7.24
N ASN A 88 -0.17 -6.37 7.66
CA ASN A 88 -0.13 -6.74 9.08
C ASN A 88 1.14 -6.23 9.76
N GLN A 89 2.31 -6.38 9.12
CA GLN A 89 3.57 -5.82 9.62
C GLN A 89 3.49 -4.29 9.79
N ARG A 90 3.01 -3.57 8.77
CA ARG A 90 2.83 -2.11 8.85
C ARG A 90 1.83 -1.71 9.94
N HIS A 91 0.78 -2.49 10.13
CA HIS A 91 -0.21 -2.25 11.16
C HIS A 91 0.37 -2.44 12.57
N GLU A 92 1.20 -3.47 12.76
CA GLU A 92 1.94 -3.68 14.02
C GLU A 92 2.93 -2.55 14.29
N GLU A 93 3.69 -2.11 13.29
CA GLU A 93 4.61 -0.98 13.40
C GLU A 93 3.87 0.33 13.75
N LEU A 94 2.75 0.61 13.09
CA LEU A 94 1.91 1.76 13.40
C LEU A 94 1.35 1.70 14.82
N ASN A 95 0.89 0.53 15.28
CA ASN A 95 0.43 0.36 16.65
C ASN A 95 1.53 0.58 17.67
N LYS A 96 2.75 0.09 17.39
CA LYS A 96 3.92 0.36 18.24
C LYS A 96 4.21 1.86 18.28
N LYS A 97 4.22 2.53 17.13
CA LYS A 97 4.47 3.98 17.07
C LYS A 97 3.39 4.79 17.80
N ASN A 98 2.13 4.39 17.68
CA ASN A 98 1.03 5.02 18.41
C ASN A 98 1.22 4.87 19.93
N ARG A 99 1.61 3.69 20.42
CA ARG A 99 1.91 3.50 21.85
C ARG A 99 3.07 4.38 22.32
N GLU A 100 4.16 4.46 21.56
CA GLU A 100 5.28 5.37 21.85
C GLU A 100 4.83 6.83 21.91
N VAL A 101 3.98 7.26 20.97
CA VAL A 101 3.46 8.63 20.92
C VAL A 101 2.58 8.92 22.14
N GLU A 102 1.70 8.00 22.52
CA GLU A 102 0.84 8.17 23.70
C GLU A 102 1.66 8.18 25.00
N GLU A 103 2.71 7.37 25.10
CA GLU A 103 3.63 7.40 26.24
C GLU A 103 4.36 8.76 26.32
N VAL A 104 4.90 9.26 25.21
CA VAL A 104 5.54 10.58 25.14
C VAL A 104 4.57 11.69 25.51
N LYS A 105 3.33 11.65 25.01
CA LYS A 105 2.30 12.63 25.38
C LYS A 105 1.99 12.60 26.88
N SER A 106 1.84 11.42 27.47
CA SER A 106 1.59 11.25 28.90
C SER A 106 2.74 11.77 29.75
N ASN A 107 3.99 11.52 29.33
CA ASN A 107 5.18 12.03 30.00
C ASN A 107 5.27 13.56 29.89
N LEU A 108 5.00 14.11 28.71
CA LEU A 108 4.99 15.55 28.49
C LEU A 108 3.92 16.25 29.33
N ALA A 109 2.72 15.68 29.39
CA ALA A 109 1.64 16.20 30.23
C ALA A 109 2.03 16.22 31.72
N SER A 110 2.63 15.14 32.21
CA SER A 110 3.16 15.07 33.59
C SER A 110 4.25 16.12 33.85
N GLN A 111 5.16 16.33 32.90
CA GLN A 111 6.21 17.35 33.01
C GLN A 111 5.63 18.77 32.99
N GLN A 112 4.62 19.04 32.15
CA GLN A 112 3.93 20.32 32.11
C GLN A 112 3.24 20.62 33.45
N GLU A 113 2.52 19.65 34.02
CA GLU A 113 1.88 19.81 35.34
C GLU A 113 2.93 20.06 36.45
N PHE A 114 4.06 19.34 36.41
CA PHE A 114 5.14 19.56 37.36
C PHE A 114 5.74 20.97 37.23
N LEU A 115 5.98 21.44 36.00
CA LEU A 115 6.51 22.77 35.74
C LEU A 115 5.54 23.87 36.14
N GLU A 116 4.23 23.70 35.91
CA GLU A 116 3.21 24.64 36.39
C GLU A 116 3.21 24.75 37.91
N LYS A 117 3.26 23.62 38.63
CA LYS A 117 3.35 23.61 40.10
C LYS A 117 4.60 24.33 40.59
N LYS A 118 5.74 24.08 39.95
CA LYS A 118 7.02 24.75 40.28
C LYS A 118 6.98 26.24 39.97
N GLY A 119 6.37 26.65 38.86
CA GLY A 119 6.16 28.05 38.53
C GLY A 119 5.31 28.76 39.58
N ALA A 120 4.18 28.17 39.96
CA ALA A 120 3.31 28.71 41.00
C ALA A 120 4.01 28.80 42.37
N GLU A 121 4.81 27.78 42.74
CA GLU A 121 5.60 27.79 43.97
C GLU A 121 6.68 28.88 43.95
N LEU A 122 7.39 29.02 42.83
CA LEU A 122 8.42 30.06 42.64
C LEU A 122 7.82 31.45 42.75
N GLU A 123 6.65 31.69 42.12
CA GLU A 123 5.98 32.97 42.16
C GLU A 123 5.41 33.31 43.54
N ARG A 124 5.00 32.28 44.31
CA ARG A 124 4.64 32.44 45.73
C ARG A 124 5.85 32.82 46.58
N LEU A 125 6.98 32.11 46.41
CA LEU A 125 8.21 32.39 47.15
C LEU A 125 8.78 33.77 46.79
N TYR A 126 8.71 34.16 45.52
CA TYR A 126 9.10 35.49 45.06
C TYR A 126 8.28 36.58 45.75
N ARG A 127 6.94 36.46 45.74
CA ARG A 127 6.06 37.40 46.46
C ARG A 127 6.38 37.47 47.96
N GLN A 128 6.59 36.33 48.62
CA GLN A 128 6.97 36.30 50.03
C GLN A 128 8.33 36.95 50.30
N SER A 129 9.29 36.80 49.38
CA SER A 129 10.60 37.44 49.50
C SER A 129 10.49 38.95 49.34
N VAL A 130 9.68 39.43 48.39
CA VAL A 130 9.40 40.86 48.19
C VAL A 130 8.74 41.44 49.43
N GLU A 131 7.67 40.83 49.93
CA GLU A 131 6.95 41.29 51.14
C GLU A 131 7.84 41.32 52.39
N LYS A 132 8.71 40.31 52.56
CA LYS A 132 9.70 40.30 53.66
C LYS A 132 10.74 41.40 53.50
N LEU A 133 11.23 41.64 52.29
CA LEU A 133 12.17 42.73 52.02
C LEU A 133 11.52 44.07 52.37
N GLU A 134 10.29 44.31 51.90
CA GLU A 134 9.51 45.52 52.22
C GLU A 134 9.30 45.70 53.73
N THR A 135 9.03 44.61 54.45
CA THR A 135 8.87 44.61 55.91
C THR A 135 10.18 44.94 56.64
N ILE A 136 11.31 44.37 56.19
CA ILE A 136 12.63 44.59 56.79
C ILE A 136 13.15 46.00 56.48
N SER A 137 12.91 46.51 55.27
CA SER A 137 13.30 47.88 54.89
C SER A 137 12.39 48.94 55.50
N GLY A 138 11.21 48.57 56.03
CA GLY A 138 10.21 49.52 56.54
C GLY A 138 9.73 50.52 55.49
N LEU A 139 9.96 50.19 54.21
CA LEU A 139 9.79 51.01 53.02
C LEU A 139 9.33 50.06 51.91
N SER A 140 8.32 50.45 51.15
CA SER A 140 7.92 49.71 49.94
C SER A 140 9.07 49.70 48.91
N ALA A 141 9.07 48.73 47.99
CA ALA A 141 10.14 48.61 46.97
C ALA A 141 10.31 49.90 46.15
N ASP A 142 9.21 50.61 45.88
CA ASP A 142 9.22 51.90 45.19
C ASP A 142 9.79 53.03 46.08
N GLU A 143 9.41 53.09 47.36
CA GLU A 143 9.97 54.07 48.30
C GLU A 143 11.47 53.85 48.58
N ALA A 144 11.92 52.59 48.61
CA ALA A 144 13.33 52.26 48.77
C ALA A 144 14.15 52.68 47.53
N ARG A 145 13.60 52.49 46.33
CA ARG A 145 14.21 52.98 45.08
C ARG A 145 14.31 54.50 45.09
N ASP A 146 13.23 55.20 45.45
CA ASP A 146 13.20 56.67 45.45
C ASP A 146 14.17 57.25 46.48
N ARG A 147 14.25 56.68 47.69
CA ARG A 147 15.25 57.09 48.70
C ARG A 147 16.69 56.84 48.25
N LEU A 148 16.96 55.72 47.58
CA LEU A 148 18.30 55.43 47.08
C LEU A 148 18.73 56.44 46.01
N VAL A 149 17.80 56.79 45.11
CA VAL A 149 18.01 57.81 44.07
C VAL A 149 18.26 59.18 44.68
N ASP A 150 17.49 59.57 45.70
CA ASP A 150 17.68 60.86 46.36
C ASP A 150 18.98 60.92 47.19
N SER A 151 19.35 59.84 47.89
CA SER A 151 20.64 59.75 48.58
C SER A 151 21.83 59.86 47.61
N LEU A 152 21.75 59.25 46.43
CA LEU A 152 22.77 59.36 45.39
C LEU A 152 22.87 60.79 44.83
N LYS A 153 21.75 61.50 44.68
CA LYS A 153 21.77 62.91 44.26
C LYS A 153 22.42 63.81 45.31
N ASP A 154 22.15 63.57 46.58
CA ASP A 154 22.71 64.37 47.67
C ASP A 154 24.20 64.09 47.87
N GLU A 155 24.65 62.84 47.74
CA GLU A 155 26.06 62.46 47.75
C GLU A 155 26.81 63.10 46.57
N ALA A 156 26.26 63.01 45.35
CA ALA A 156 26.86 63.65 44.18
C ALA A 156 26.97 65.18 44.30
N LYS A 157 25.99 65.84 44.95
CA LYS A 157 26.06 67.28 45.26
C LYS A 157 27.15 67.58 46.29
N SER A 158 27.26 66.77 47.34
CA SER A 158 28.29 66.92 48.38
C SER A 158 29.69 66.78 47.80
N ASP A 159 29.92 65.77 46.97
CA ASP A 159 31.21 65.55 46.30
C ASP A 159 31.55 66.69 45.34
N ALA A 160 30.57 67.17 44.56
CA ALA A 160 30.75 68.34 43.71
C ALA A 160 31.10 69.60 44.52
N GLN A 161 30.47 69.80 45.69
CA GLN A 161 30.76 70.92 46.58
C GLN A 161 32.18 70.82 47.18
N SER A 162 32.60 69.62 47.58
CA SER A 162 33.96 69.37 48.05
C SER A 162 34.98 69.68 46.96
N TYR A 163 34.74 69.21 45.74
CA TYR A 163 35.61 69.46 44.60
C TYR A 163 35.71 70.96 44.26
N ILE A 164 34.59 71.70 44.35
CA ILE A 164 34.60 73.16 44.19
C ILE A 164 35.42 73.84 45.28
N ASN A 165 35.29 73.42 46.53
CA ASN A 165 36.09 73.97 47.64
C ASN A 165 37.58 73.69 47.45
N ASP A 166 37.93 72.47 47.03
CA ASP A 166 39.32 72.10 46.72
C ASP A 166 39.90 72.97 45.61
N ILE A 167 39.15 73.21 44.53
CA ILE A 167 39.56 74.13 43.45
C ILE A 167 39.70 75.56 43.97
N ILE A 168 38.79 76.04 44.81
CA ILE A 168 38.86 77.40 45.38
C ILE A 168 40.08 77.53 46.30
N ASP A 169 40.39 76.53 47.11
CA ASP A 169 41.53 76.55 48.01
C ASP A 169 42.85 76.41 47.26
N GLU A 170 42.90 75.60 46.20
CA GLU A 170 44.04 75.53 45.27
C GLU A 170 44.24 76.87 44.53
N ALA A 171 43.16 77.51 44.10
CA ALA A 171 43.20 78.85 43.50
C ALA A 171 43.70 79.91 44.49
N LYS A 172 43.27 79.87 45.76
CA LYS A 172 43.77 80.79 46.83
C LYS A 172 45.24 80.55 47.17
N LEU A 173 45.67 79.28 47.21
CA LEU A 173 47.07 78.91 47.46
C LEU A 173 47.97 79.36 46.33
N THR A 174 47.49 79.26 45.09
CA THR A 174 48.21 79.73 43.89
C THR A 174 48.27 81.25 43.86
N ALA A 175 47.17 81.94 44.16
CA ALA A 175 47.12 83.41 44.26
C ALA A 175 48.03 83.98 45.37
N ASN A 176 48.23 83.27 46.49
CA ASN A 176 49.18 83.67 47.54
C ASN A 176 50.65 83.36 47.20
N LYS A 177 50.93 82.45 46.25
CA LYS A 177 52.29 82.13 45.80
C LYS A 177 52.79 83.03 44.68
N GLU A 178 51.88 83.66 43.94
CA GLU A 178 52.20 84.56 42.82
C GLU A 178 52.12 86.06 43.18
N ALA A 179 51.89 86.41 44.46
CA ALA A 179 51.94 87.78 45.01
C ALA A 179 53.23 88.01 45.83
#